data_AF-A0A4D6HDX3-F1
#
_entry.id   AF-A0A4D6HDX3-F1
#
_cell.length_a   1.000
_cell.length_b   1.000
_cell.length_c   1.000
_cell.angle_alpha   90.00
_cell.angle_beta   90.00
_cell.angle_gamma   90.00
#
_symmetry.space_group_name_H-M   'P 1'
#
loop_
_entity.id
_entity.type
_entity.pdbx_description
1 polymer ?
#
loop_
_entity_poly.entity_id
_entity_poly.type
_entity_poly.pdbx_seq_one_letter_code
_entity_poly.pdbx_strand_id
1 'polypeptide(L)'
;MCGPRAPRNVTLIRPVSAMDLVFLASVAALSVSVLARRLDYAEFARACAVVGWSAFASFWAVTAAAYLGDSRYVLGSVSLVTAALSGYGIRLSADRIEPHASLTTVFTVMGLLFVPYQFLDPVFMLVVQTVTTHTAVLLSTLGFEPVIVAGSAGPATAIIFESHPWIVYNIVSACTGFGAIALFAGLFAIGGRSLRARIRGAVGVGALIYALNLLRTVVVGGSIPSEVFAGTKVLVTPLFGVDRPALVSFYFAEYVFAQTLVVLVLLGVYLLVVRRFPDIQTRVDALLSAARTDADALLTRLDDA
;
A
#
# COMPACT_ATOMS: atom_id res chain seq x y z
N MET A 1 -45.69 -3.51 -10.18
CA MET A 1 -45.68 -2.19 -9.53
C MET A 1 -44.24 -1.86 -9.14
N CYS A 2 -43.55 -1.06 -9.96
CA CYS A 2 -42.21 -0.54 -9.62
C CYS A 2 -42.38 0.63 -8.65
N GLY A 3 -42.06 0.41 -7.37
CA GLY A 3 -41.90 1.52 -6.43
C GLY A 3 -40.72 2.41 -6.86
N PRO A 4 -40.77 3.73 -6.60
CA PRO A 4 -39.65 4.62 -6.88
C PRO A 4 -38.43 4.19 -6.06
N ARG A 5 -37.32 3.85 -6.74
CA ARG A 5 -36.02 3.70 -6.07
C ARG A 5 -35.71 5.04 -5.42
N ALA A 6 -35.65 5.06 -4.09
CA ALA A 6 -35.16 6.21 -3.35
C ALA A 6 -33.81 6.67 -3.94
N PRO A 7 -33.57 7.98 -4.06
CA PRO A 7 -32.27 8.47 -4.51
C PRO A 7 -31.19 7.91 -3.59
N ARG A 8 -30.25 7.15 -4.17
CA ARG A 8 -29.07 6.68 -3.43
C ARG A 8 -28.33 7.93 -2.96
N ASN A 9 -28.19 8.09 -1.64
CA ASN A 9 -27.27 9.05 -1.07
C ASN A 9 -25.85 8.64 -1.50
N VAL A 10 -25.38 9.19 -2.63
CA VAL A 10 -23.97 9.13 -3.01
C VAL A 10 -23.26 10.01 -1.99
N THR A 11 -22.71 9.39 -0.95
CA THR A 11 -21.88 10.09 0.03
C THR A 11 -20.60 10.51 -0.67
N LEU A 12 -20.42 11.82 -0.92
CA LEU A 12 -19.22 12.33 -1.59
C LEU A 12 -17.94 12.01 -0.81
N ILE A 13 -18.02 12.01 0.51
CA ILE A 13 -16.91 11.83 1.43
C ILE A 13 -17.19 10.61 2.32
N ARG A 14 -16.19 9.74 2.46
CA ARG A 14 -16.27 8.58 3.35
C ARG A 14 -16.12 9.00 4.82
N PRO A 15 -16.70 8.26 5.78
CA PRO A 15 -16.53 8.54 7.20
C PRO A 15 -15.05 8.59 7.57
N VAL A 16 -14.65 9.64 8.30
CA VAL A 16 -13.27 9.89 8.73
C VAL A 16 -13.13 9.48 10.19
N SER A 17 -12.24 8.53 10.47
CA SER A 17 -11.87 8.12 11.82
C SER A 17 -10.83 9.06 12.46
N ALA A 18 -10.61 8.93 13.77
CA ALA A 18 -9.52 9.65 14.44
C ALA A 18 -8.14 9.31 13.84
N MET A 19 -7.92 8.05 13.43
CA MET A 19 -6.68 7.63 12.79
C MET A 19 -6.50 8.25 11.40
N ASP A 20 -7.60 8.43 10.67
CA ASP A 20 -7.58 9.13 9.39
C ASP A 20 -7.16 10.60 9.55
N LEU A 21 -7.55 11.26 10.65
CA LEU A 21 -7.10 12.61 10.96
C LEU A 21 -5.59 12.66 11.23
N VAL A 22 -5.02 11.64 11.90
CA VAL A 22 -3.57 11.54 12.11
C VAL A 22 -2.83 11.38 10.78
N PHE A 23 -3.36 10.53 9.89
CA PHE A 23 -2.80 10.38 8.55
C PHE A 23 -2.90 11.68 7.73
N LEU A 24 -4.05 12.34 7.73
CA LEU A 24 -4.25 13.63 7.05
C LEU A 24 -3.32 14.71 7.59
N ALA A 25 -3.15 14.79 8.92
CA ALA A 25 -2.22 15.71 9.56
C ALA A 25 -0.77 15.44 9.15
N SER A 26 -0.38 14.16 9.04
CA SER A 26 0.93 13.78 8.51
C SER A 26 1.13 14.27 7.08
N VAL A 27 0.19 13.99 6.18
CA VAL A 27 0.27 14.42 4.77
C VAL A 27 0.32 15.95 4.66
N ALA A 28 -0.50 16.66 5.45
CA ALA A 28 -0.51 18.11 5.49
C ALA A 28 0.84 18.67 5.96
N ALA A 29 1.38 18.17 7.08
CA ALA A 29 2.66 18.63 7.62
C ALA A 29 3.84 18.34 6.68
N LEU A 30 3.88 17.16 6.05
CA LEU A 30 4.90 16.85 5.03
C LEU A 30 4.75 17.77 3.80
N SER A 31 3.52 18.06 3.37
CA SER A 31 3.26 18.99 2.26
C SER A 31 3.73 20.41 2.57
N VAL A 32 3.41 20.91 3.76
CA VAL A 32 3.89 22.21 4.25
C VAL A 32 5.41 22.22 4.34
N SER A 33 6.04 21.13 4.78
CA SER A 33 7.50 21.01 4.80
C SER A 33 8.11 21.17 3.40
N VAL A 34 7.57 20.47 2.39
CA VAL A 34 8.04 20.59 1.00
C VAL A 34 7.86 22.01 0.48
N LEU A 35 6.72 22.65 0.75
CA LEU A 35 6.43 24.01 0.30
C LEU A 35 7.33 25.04 0.99
N ALA A 36 7.43 24.98 2.32
CA ALA A 36 8.28 25.86 3.12
C ALA A 36 9.74 25.80 2.68
N ARG A 37 10.25 24.60 2.35
CA ARG A 37 11.60 24.41 1.83
C ARG A 37 11.81 25.05 0.45
N ARG A 38 10.77 25.13 -0.39
CA ARG A 38 10.83 25.82 -1.70
C ARG A 38 10.77 27.34 -1.57
N LEU A 39 10.29 27.83 -0.43
CA LEU A 39 10.19 29.25 -0.09
C LEU A 39 11.32 29.69 0.86
N ASP A 40 12.39 28.89 0.96
CA ASP A 40 13.58 29.15 1.80
C ASP A 40 13.33 29.27 3.32
N TYR A 41 12.19 28.76 3.83
CA TYR A 41 11.90 28.67 5.27
C TYR A 41 12.45 27.37 5.88
N ALA A 42 13.77 27.22 5.92
CA ALA A 42 14.44 25.95 6.27
C ALA A 42 14.08 25.41 7.68
N GLU A 43 14.05 26.25 8.71
CA GLU A 43 13.71 25.82 10.07
C GLU A 43 12.25 25.38 10.19
N PHE A 44 11.34 26.14 9.59
CA PHE A 44 9.93 25.80 9.58
C PHE A 44 9.67 24.50 8.79
N ALA A 45 10.32 24.36 7.62
CA ALA A 45 10.25 23.14 6.83
C ALA A 45 10.72 21.90 7.62
N ARG A 46 11.79 22.05 8.41
CA ARG A 46 12.31 21.01 9.29
C ARG A 46 11.32 20.64 10.38
N ALA A 47 10.76 21.62 11.09
CA ALA A 47 9.75 21.39 12.12
C ALA A 47 8.53 20.65 11.56
N CYS A 48 8.01 21.08 10.40
CA CYS A 48 6.90 20.41 9.73
C CYS A 48 7.25 18.99 9.27
N ALA A 49 8.49 18.73 8.82
CA ALA A 49 8.92 17.38 8.48
C ALA A 49 8.91 16.46 9.70
N VAL A 50 9.48 16.92 10.82
CA VAL A 50 9.49 16.18 12.09
C VAL A 50 8.07 15.86 12.55
N VAL A 51 7.17 16.85 12.56
CA VAL A 51 5.76 16.63 12.92
C VAL A 51 5.09 15.64 11.97
N GLY A 52 5.31 15.79 10.67
CA GLY A 52 4.73 14.92 9.65
C GLY A 52 5.17 13.46 9.78
N TRP A 53 6.47 13.22 9.99
CA TRP A 53 7.02 11.88 10.22
C TRP A 53 6.58 11.29 11.55
N SER A 54 6.49 12.08 12.63
CA SER A 54 5.97 11.63 13.91
C SER A 54 4.52 11.19 13.82
N ALA A 55 3.66 11.98 13.15
CA ALA A 55 2.27 11.59 12.90
C ALA A 55 2.18 10.31 12.04
N PHE A 56 3.03 10.19 11.01
CA PHE A 56 3.07 9.00 10.15
C PHE A 56 3.51 7.74 10.90
N ALA A 57 4.56 7.86 11.73
CA ALA A 57 5.05 6.77 12.57
C ALA A 57 3.98 6.31 13.57
N SER A 58 3.32 7.26 14.25
CA SER A 58 2.21 6.97 15.16
C SER A 58 1.03 6.29 14.46
N PHE A 59 0.67 6.78 13.26
CA PHE A 59 -0.38 6.17 12.44
C PHE A 59 -0.09 4.68 12.18
N TRP A 60 1.13 4.36 11.74
CA TRP A 60 1.52 3.00 11.43
C TRP A 60 1.73 2.14 12.68
N ALA A 61 2.18 2.71 13.80
CA ALA A 61 2.33 1.99 15.07
C ALA A 61 0.98 1.52 15.61
N VAL A 62 -0.03 2.39 15.61
CA VAL A 62 -1.41 2.02 16.03
C VAL A 62 -2.01 1.02 15.04
N THR A 63 -1.80 1.21 13.73
CA THR A 63 -2.24 0.25 12.70
C THR A 63 -1.61 -1.13 12.90
N ALA A 64 -0.31 -1.17 13.24
CA ALA A 64 0.39 -2.41 13.54
C ALA A 64 -0.22 -3.12 14.75
N ALA A 65 -0.48 -2.39 15.84
CA ALA A 65 -1.10 -2.95 17.03
C ALA A 65 -2.49 -3.55 16.73
N ALA A 66 -3.31 -2.85 15.95
CA ALA A 66 -4.62 -3.34 15.52
C ALA A 66 -4.51 -4.64 14.71
N TYR A 67 -3.64 -4.69 13.69
CA TYR A 67 -3.46 -5.90 12.87
C TYR A 67 -2.89 -7.09 13.64
N LEU A 68 -1.96 -6.86 14.58
CA LEU A 68 -1.45 -7.93 15.43
C LEU A 68 -2.53 -8.46 16.38
N GLY A 69 -3.39 -7.58 16.91
CA GLY A 69 -4.55 -7.97 17.71
C GLY A 69 -5.56 -8.85 16.95
N ASP A 70 -5.75 -8.59 15.66
CA ASP A 70 -6.64 -9.35 14.78
C ASP A 70 -5.99 -10.61 14.14
N SER A 71 -4.84 -11.06 14.65
CA SER A 71 -4.07 -12.20 14.08
C SER A 71 -3.65 -12.02 12.61
N ARG A 72 -3.62 -10.78 12.12
CA ARG A 72 -3.13 -10.43 10.78
C ARG A 72 -1.64 -10.16 10.84
N TYR A 73 -0.88 -11.17 11.26
CA TYR A 73 0.53 -11.04 11.66
C TYR A 73 1.39 -10.38 10.60
N VAL A 74 1.28 -10.78 9.33
CA VAL A 74 2.14 -10.23 8.28
C VAL A 74 1.88 -8.74 8.06
N LEU A 75 0.62 -8.31 8.03
CA LEU A 75 0.29 -6.89 7.90
C LEU A 75 0.73 -6.12 9.14
N GLY A 76 0.52 -6.69 10.34
CA GLY A 76 1.00 -6.11 11.59
C GLY A 76 2.51 -5.89 11.59
N SER A 77 3.29 -6.89 11.17
CA SER A 77 4.75 -6.80 11.05
C SER A 77 5.19 -5.76 10.03
N VAL A 78 4.57 -5.73 8.84
CA VAL A 78 4.88 -4.72 7.81
C VAL A 78 4.54 -3.32 8.30
N SER A 79 3.41 -3.14 8.99
CA SER A 79 3.04 -1.86 9.60
C SER A 79 4.01 -1.44 10.70
N LEU A 80 4.49 -2.38 11.52
CA LEU A 80 5.47 -2.10 12.57
C LEU A 80 6.81 -1.67 11.98
N VAL A 81 7.29 -2.38 10.95
CA VAL A 81 8.50 -1.99 10.20
C VAL A 81 8.31 -0.62 9.57
N THR A 82 7.13 -0.34 9.01
CA THR A 82 6.80 0.97 8.43
C THR A 82 6.82 2.07 9.50
N ALA A 83 6.30 1.81 10.69
CA ALA A 83 6.36 2.75 11.81
C ALA A 83 7.82 3.03 12.22
N ALA A 84 8.65 2.00 12.32
CA ALA A 84 10.07 2.14 12.65
C ALA A 84 10.84 2.95 11.59
N LEU A 85 10.63 2.65 10.31
CA LEU A 85 11.23 3.40 9.19
C LEU A 85 10.74 4.85 9.14
N SER A 86 9.47 5.10 9.48
CA SER A 86 8.92 6.46 9.60
C SER A 86 9.55 7.20 10.77
N GLY A 87 9.80 6.50 11.89
CA GLY A 87 10.57 7.00 13.03
C GLY A 87 11.99 7.41 12.63
N TYR A 88 12.65 6.62 11.78
CA TYR A 88 13.95 7.00 11.20
C TYR A 88 13.85 8.28 10.37
N GLY A 89 12.75 8.49 9.65
CA GLY A 89 12.44 9.75 8.95
C GLY A 89 12.39 10.98 9.87
N ILE A 90 11.97 10.82 11.14
CA ILE A 90 12.02 11.87 12.17
C ILE A 90 13.48 12.28 12.41
N ARG A 91 14.36 11.30 12.68
CA ARG A 91 15.79 11.52 12.91
C ARG A 91 16.44 12.21 11.72
N LEU A 92 16.28 11.66 10.51
CA LEU A 92 16.83 12.26 9.29
C LEU A 92 16.42 13.72 9.14
N SER A 93 15.15 14.03 9.44
CA SER A 93 14.63 15.40 9.35
C SER A 93 15.16 16.30 10.47
N ALA A 94 15.19 15.81 11.71
CA ALA A 94 15.65 16.56 12.87
C ALA A 94 17.13 16.94 12.75
N ASP A 95 17.95 15.97 12.35
CA ASP A 95 19.42 16.08 12.26
C ASP A 95 19.90 16.55 10.88
N ARG A 96 18.98 16.79 9.93
CA ARG A 96 19.25 17.21 8.53
C ARG A 96 20.16 16.25 7.76
N ILE A 97 20.06 14.96 8.07
CA ILE A 97 20.84 13.92 7.40
C ILE A 97 20.25 13.70 6.01
N GLU A 98 21.07 13.79 4.97
CA GLU A 98 20.65 13.43 3.62
C GLU A 98 20.25 11.95 3.58
N PRO A 99 19.15 11.56 2.89
CA PRO A 99 18.37 12.34 1.94
C PRO A 99 17.00 12.82 2.49
N HIS A 100 16.94 13.41 3.70
CA HIS A 100 15.69 13.82 4.35
C HIS A 100 14.71 14.56 3.43
N ALA A 101 15.19 15.54 2.66
CA ALA A 101 14.34 16.35 1.79
C ALA A 101 13.71 15.56 0.63
N SER A 102 14.48 14.62 0.06
CA SER A 102 13.99 13.76 -1.02
C SER A 102 12.96 12.78 -0.47
N LEU A 103 13.25 12.15 0.68
CA LEU A 103 12.34 11.21 1.32
C LEU A 103 11.01 11.86 1.70
N THR A 104 11.04 13.04 2.33
CA THR A 104 9.82 13.82 2.62
C THR A 104 9.02 14.11 1.35
N THR A 105 9.69 14.47 0.24
CA THR A 105 9.01 14.75 -1.03
C THR A 105 8.33 13.51 -1.62
N VAL A 106 8.97 12.34 -1.55
CA VAL A 106 8.37 11.06 -2.00
C VAL A 106 7.07 10.78 -1.24
N PHE A 107 7.11 10.88 0.09
CA PHE A 107 5.95 10.59 0.93
C PHE A 107 4.87 11.67 0.85
N THR A 108 5.23 12.94 0.62
CA THR A 108 4.26 13.99 0.29
C THR A 108 3.48 13.64 -0.98
N VAL A 109 4.15 13.28 -2.06
CA VAL A 109 3.48 12.94 -3.33
C VAL A 109 2.63 11.68 -3.18
N MET A 110 3.15 10.64 -2.51
CA MET A 110 2.38 9.45 -2.18
C MET A 110 1.10 9.80 -1.40
N GLY A 111 1.22 10.60 -0.34
CA GLY A 111 0.11 11.03 0.49
C GLY A 111 -0.93 11.83 -0.28
N LEU A 112 -0.49 12.80 -1.09
CA LEU A 112 -1.40 13.62 -1.91
C LEU A 112 -2.16 12.80 -2.96
N LEU A 113 -1.60 11.70 -3.46
CA LEU A 113 -2.31 10.76 -4.33
C LEU A 113 -3.28 9.87 -3.54
N PHE A 114 -2.88 9.45 -2.34
CA PHE A 114 -3.64 8.53 -1.49
C PHE A 114 -4.86 9.19 -0.85
N VAL A 115 -4.77 10.45 -0.43
CA VAL A 115 -5.89 11.19 0.21
C VAL A 115 -7.17 11.19 -0.64
N PRO A 116 -7.19 11.67 -1.90
CA PRO A 116 -8.41 11.66 -2.69
C PRO A 116 -8.92 10.23 -2.94
N TYR A 117 -8.02 9.26 -3.13
CA TYR A 117 -8.41 7.85 -3.27
C TYR A 117 -9.09 7.28 -2.03
N GLN A 118 -8.60 7.61 -0.84
CA GLN A 118 -9.10 7.05 0.42
C GLN A 118 -10.40 7.73 0.87
N PHE A 119 -10.54 9.04 0.67
CA PHE A 119 -11.62 9.83 1.27
C PHE A 119 -12.74 10.23 0.32
N LEU A 120 -12.48 10.33 -0.99
CA LEU A 120 -13.55 10.59 -1.97
C LEU A 120 -14.16 9.28 -2.41
N ASP A 121 -15.41 9.04 -2.01
CA ASP A 121 -16.12 7.80 -2.34
C ASP A 121 -16.17 7.51 -3.84
N PRO A 122 -16.40 8.50 -4.74
CA PRO A 122 -16.41 8.22 -6.17
C PRO A 122 -15.05 7.72 -6.70
N VAL A 123 -13.95 8.24 -6.16
CA VAL A 123 -12.59 7.83 -6.57
C VAL A 123 -12.29 6.43 -6.03
N PHE A 124 -12.60 6.20 -4.76
CA PHE A 124 -12.45 4.90 -4.13
C PHE A 124 -13.22 3.82 -4.89
N MET A 125 -14.52 4.06 -5.11
CA MET A 125 -15.41 3.11 -5.78
C MET A 125 -14.99 2.87 -7.22
N LEU A 126 -14.59 3.90 -7.96
CA LEU A 126 -14.10 3.74 -9.33
C LEU A 126 -12.90 2.78 -9.38
N VAL A 127 -11.90 2.98 -8.52
CA VAL A 127 -10.69 2.14 -8.51
C VAL A 127 -11.03 0.70 -8.12
N VAL A 128 -11.79 0.51 -7.03
CA VAL A 128 -12.15 -0.84 -6.54
C VAL A 128 -13.04 -1.59 -7.53
N GLN A 129 -14.04 -0.93 -8.11
CA GLN A 129 -14.91 -1.54 -9.13
C GLN A 129 -14.11 -1.89 -10.38
N THR A 130 -13.21 -1.02 -10.83
CA THR A 130 -12.35 -1.31 -12.00
C THR A 130 -11.51 -2.56 -11.76
N VAL A 131 -10.87 -2.66 -10.59
CA VAL A 131 -10.09 -3.86 -10.23
C VAL A 131 -10.98 -5.10 -10.13
N THR A 132 -12.17 -4.97 -9.55
CA THR A 132 -13.15 -6.07 -9.45
C THR A 132 -13.55 -6.57 -10.83
N THR A 133 -13.91 -5.66 -11.74
CA THR A 133 -14.29 -6.00 -13.12
C THR A 133 -13.14 -6.64 -13.88
N HIS A 134 -11.94 -6.05 -13.85
CA HIS A 134 -10.78 -6.64 -14.55
C HIS A 134 -10.38 -7.99 -13.98
N THR A 135 -10.47 -8.17 -12.66
CA THR A 135 -10.23 -9.48 -12.02
C THR A 135 -11.25 -10.51 -12.49
N ALA A 136 -12.55 -10.17 -12.51
CA ALA A 136 -13.61 -11.07 -12.98
C ALA A 136 -13.44 -11.44 -14.46
N VAL A 137 -13.09 -10.47 -15.32
CA VAL A 137 -12.80 -10.74 -16.74
C VAL A 137 -11.64 -11.72 -16.88
N LEU A 138 -10.54 -11.50 -16.18
CA LEU A 138 -9.38 -12.38 -16.23
C LEU A 138 -9.70 -13.78 -15.69
N LEU A 139 -10.43 -13.88 -14.58
CA LEU A 139 -10.90 -15.16 -14.04
C LEU A 139 -11.79 -15.90 -15.05
N SER A 140 -12.71 -15.20 -15.72
CA SER A 140 -13.57 -15.78 -16.75
C SER A 140 -12.76 -16.30 -17.94
N THR A 141 -11.73 -15.57 -18.38
CA THR A 141 -10.83 -16.06 -19.46
C THR A 141 -10.04 -17.31 -19.08
N LEU A 142 -9.88 -17.60 -17.79
CA LEU A 142 -9.26 -18.82 -17.27
C LEU A 142 -10.26 -19.97 -17.07
N GLY A 143 -11.53 -19.79 -17.44
CA GLY A 143 -12.58 -20.80 -17.32
C GLY A 143 -13.22 -20.89 -15.93
N PHE A 144 -13.00 -19.89 -15.06
CA PHE A 144 -13.79 -19.75 -13.85
C PHE A 144 -15.11 -19.04 -14.16
N GLU A 145 -16.14 -19.26 -13.34
CA GLU A 145 -17.46 -18.61 -13.46
C GLU A 145 -17.66 -17.55 -12.35
N PRO A 146 -17.00 -16.38 -12.44
CA PRO A 146 -17.09 -15.34 -11.42
C PRO A 146 -18.38 -14.52 -11.60
N VAL A 147 -19.11 -14.32 -10.50
CA VAL A 147 -20.26 -13.42 -10.45
C VAL A 147 -19.92 -12.22 -9.58
N ILE A 148 -19.99 -11.01 -10.15
CA ILE A 148 -19.77 -9.77 -9.41
C ILE A 148 -20.98 -9.47 -8.54
N VAL A 149 -20.75 -9.27 -7.24
CA VAL A 149 -21.79 -8.99 -6.25
C VAL A 149 -21.43 -7.77 -5.40
N ALA A 150 -22.35 -7.35 -4.53
CA ALA A 150 -22.05 -6.37 -3.51
C ALA A 150 -21.08 -6.96 -2.47
N GLY A 151 -20.03 -6.20 -2.15
CA GLY A 151 -19.02 -6.57 -1.16
C GLY A 151 -19.02 -5.63 0.03
N SER A 152 -18.09 -5.87 0.95
CA SER A 152 -17.88 -5.06 2.15
C SER A 152 -17.49 -3.61 1.84
N ALA A 153 -16.87 -3.37 0.68
CA ALA A 153 -16.47 -2.04 0.23
C ALA A 153 -17.58 -1.28 -0.51
N GLY A 154 -18.69 -1.94 -0.85
CA GLY A 154 -19.82 -1.35 -1.57
C GLY A 154 -20.35 -2.21 -2.73
N PRO A 155 -21.24 -1.67 -3.56
CA PRO A 155 -21.81 -2.39 -4.70
C PRO A 155 -20.74 -2.71 -5.76
N ALA A 156 -20.78 -3.93 -6.31
CA ALA A 156 -19.86 -4.43 -7.33
C ALA A 156 -18.37 -4.40 -6.89
N THR A 157 -18.11 -4.78 -5.64
CA THR A 157 -16.75 -4.81 -5.05
C THR A 157 -16.35 -6.21 -4.56
N ALA A 158 -17.15 -7.22 -4.86
CA ALA A 158 -16.84 -8.61 -4.52
C ALA A 158 -17.19 -9.56 -5.66
N ILE A 159 -16.58 -10.74 -5.60
CA ILE A 159 -16.77 -11.83 -6.53
C ILE A 159 -17.19 -13.07 -5.74
N ILE A 160 -18.20 -13.79 -6.23
CA ILE A 160 -18.52 -15.14 -5.80
C ILE A 160 -18.32 -16.10 -6.98
N PHE A 161 -18.17 -17.37 -6.69
CA PHE A 161 -18.12 -18.43 -7.71
C PHE A 161 -19.32 -19.35 -7.52
N GLU A 162 -19.95 -19.77 -8.60
CA GLU A 162 -21.13 -20.66 -8.54
C GLU A 162 -20.85 -21.98 -7.81
N SER A 163 -19.61 -22.48 -7.88
CA SER A 163 -19.18 -23.68 -7.15
C SER A 163 -19.06 -23.46 -5.65
N HIS A 164 -18.86 -22.21 -5.21
CA HIS A 164 -18.61 -21.83 -3.81
C HIS A 164 -19.32 -20.52 -3.44
N PRO A 165 -20.66 -20.44 -3.55
CA PRO A 165 -21.41 -19.19 -3.40
C PRO A 165 -21.36 -18.59 -1.99
N TRP A 166 -20.96 -19.39 -0.99
CA TRP A 166 -20.80 -18.95 0.40
C TRP A 166 -19.46 -18.26 0.68
N ILE A 167 -18.52 -18.24 -0.28
CA ILE A 167 -17.23 -17.53 -0.14
C ILE A 167 -17.32 -16.23 -0.93
N VAL A 168 -17.38 -15.12 -0.22
CA VAL A 168 -17.41 -13.78 -0.81
C VAL A 168 -15.98 -13.24 -0.90
N TYR A 169 -15.40 -13.25 -2.10
CA TYR A 169 -14.07 -12.68 -2.35
C TYR A 169 -14.18 -11.17 -2.48
N ASN A 170 -13.86 -10.45 -1.42
CA ASN A 170 -13.95 -8.99 -1.37
C ASN A 170 -12.71 -8.33 -1.95
N ILE A 171 -12.89 -7.47 -2.95
CA ILE A 171 -11.85 -6.56 -3.45
C ILE A 171 -11.92 -5.30 -2.60
N VAL A 172 -10.87 -5.08 -1.81
CA VAL A 172 -10.74 -3.93 -0.90
C VAL A 172 -9.56 -3.06 -1.31
N SER A 173 -9.31 -1.97 -0.58
CA SER A 173 -8.22 -1.01 -0.86
C SER A 173 -6.87 -1.69 -1.10
N ALA A 174 -6.51 -2.65 -0.25
CA ALA A 174 -5.26 -3.41 -0.33
C ALA A 174 -5.12 -4.23 -1.63
N CYS A 175 -6.23 -4.59 -2.29
CA CYS A 175 -6.25 -5.39 -3.51
C CYS A 175 -6.12 -4.55 -4.78
N THR A 176 -5.99 -3.23 -4.68
CA THR A 176 -5.99 -2.33 -5.85
C THR A 176 -4.60 -2.03 -6.41
N GLY A 177 -3.55 -2.30 -5.63
CA GLY A 177 -2.18 -1.89 -5.94
C GLY A 177 -1.94 -0.38 -5.83
N PHE A 178 -2.95 0.43 -5.49
CA PHE A 178 -2.88 1.89 -5.51
C PHE A 178 -1.79 2.44 -4.57
N GLY A 179 -1.63 1.85 -3.38
CA GLY A 179 -0.58 2.25 -2.44
C GLY A 179 0.84 2.13 -3.03
N ALA A 180 1.14 1.03 -3.72
CA ALA A 180 2.42 0.84 -4.39
C ALA A 180 2.59 1.82 -5.57
N ILE A 181 1.54 2.01 -6.38
CA ILE A 181 1.56 2.98 -7.49
C ILE A 181 1.87 4.40 -6.98
N ALA A 182 1.21 4.82 -5.89
CA ALA A 182 1.42 6.13 -5.27
C ALA A 182 2.84 6.30 -4.73
N LEU A 183 3.41 5.26 -4.09
CA LEU A 183 4.78 5.29 -3.59
C LEU A 183 5.79 5.45 -4.73
N PHE A 184 5.67 4.66 -5.79
CA PHE A 184 6.55 4.77 -6.95
C PHE A 184 6.37 6.10 -7.70
N ALA A 185 5.15 6.63 -7.78
CA ALA A 185 4.92 7.98 -8.31
C ALA A 185 5.68 9.05 -7.49
N GLY A 186 5.71 8.92 -6.16
CA GLY A 186 6.55 9.75 -5.30
C GLY A 186 8.04 9.62 -5.61
N LEU A 187 8.53 8.41 -5.85
CA LEU A 187 9.93 8.16 -6.24
C LEU A 187 10.30 8.86 -7.56
N PHE A 188 9.40 8.85 -8.55
CA PHE A 188 9.61 9.59 -9.79
C PHE A 188 9.55 11.11 -9.62
N ALA A 189 8.91 11.62 -8.57
CA ALA A 189 8.82 13.07 -8.31
C ALA A 189 10.19 13.69 -7.98
N ILE A 190 11.10 12.91 -7.39
CA ILE A 190 12.45 13.34 -7.00
C ILE A 190 13.53 13.07 -8.06
N GLY A 191 13.21 12.38 -9.17
CA GLY A 191 14.19 12.03 -10.20
C GLY A 191 14.73 13.26 -10.96
N GLY A 192 16.02 13.27 -11.30
CA GLY A 192 16.73 14.39 -11.95
C GLY A 192 16.31 14.73 -13.39
N ARG A 193 15.27 14.09 -13.93
CA ARG A 193 14.86 14.21 -15.35
C ARG A 193 13.77 15.27 -15.56
N SER A 194 13.53 15.65 -16.82
CA SER A 194 12.41 16.51 -17.22
C SER A 194 11.05 15.97 -16.75
N LEU A 195 10.07 16.87 -16.51
CA LEU A 195 8.73 16.49 -16.03
C LEU A 195 8.07 15.41 -16.89
N ARG A 196 8.22 15.50 -18.23
CA ARG A 196 7.71 14.49 -19.17
C ARG A 196 8.33 13.12 -18.95
N ALA A 197 9.62 13.04 -18.59
CA ALA A 197 10.27 11.77 -18.30
C ALA A 197 9.79 11.18 -16.96
N ARG A 198 9.58 12.03 -15.94
CA ARG A 198 9.03 11.63 -14.63
C ARG A 198 7.63 11.04 -14.77
N ILE A 199 6.73 11.74 -15.48
CA ILE A 199 5.35 11.28 -15.70
C ILE A 199 5.33 9.97 -16.49
N ARG A 200 6.10 9.86 -17.58
CA ARG A 200 6.19 8.61 -18.35
C ARG A 200 6.70 7.44 -17.52
N GLY A 201 7.72 7.68 -16.68
CA GLY A 201 8.23 6.68 -15.75
C GLY A 201 7.18 6.24 -14.73
N ALA A 202 6.52 7.21 -14.08
CA ALA A 202 5.47 6.95 -13.10
C ALA A 202 4.28 6.19 -13.71
N VAL A 203 3.80 6.59 -14.89
CA VAL A 203 2.70 5.91 -15.59
C VAL A 203 3.12 4.50 -16.03
N GLY A 204 4.31 4.34 -16.62
CA GLY A 204 4.78 3.03 -17.07
C GLY A 204 4.97 2.03 -15.92
N VAL A 205 5.58 2.47 -14.82
CA VAL A 205 5.75 1.64 -13.62
C VAL A 205 4.42 1.41 -12.92
N GLY A 206 3.55 2.42 -12.85
CA GLY A 206 2.21 2.30 -12.30
C GLY A 206 1.37 1.27 -13.05
N ALA A 207 1.42 1.27 -14.39
CA ALA A 207 0.75 0.28 -15.22
C ALA A 207 1.31 -1.14 -15.01
N LEU A 208 2.63 -1.28 -14.86
CA LEU A 208 3.26 -2.57 -14.53
C LEU A 208 2.79 -3.09 -13.16
N ILE A 209 2.81 -2.24 -12.13
CA ILE A 209 2.33 -2.59 -10.78
C ILE A 209 0.86 -2.97 -10.83
N TYR A 210 0.04 -2.23 -11.58
CA TYR A 210 -1.37 -2.54 -11.76
C TYR A 210 -1.59 -3.92 -12.39
N ALA A 211 -0.86 -4.25 -13.46
CA ALA A 211 -0.93 -5.55 -14.11
C ALA A 211 -0.51 -6.70 -13.17
N LEU A 212 0.58 -6.51 -12.42
CA LEU A 212 1.05 -7.48 -11.42
C LEU A 212 0.04 -7.65 -10.28
N ASN A 213 -0.63 -6.57 -9.89
CA ASN A 213 -1.70 -6.61 -8.90
C ASN A 213 -2.94 -7.36 -9.42
N LEU A 214 -3.32 -7.20 -10.69
CA LEU A 214 -4.39 -8.01 -11.29
C LEU A 214 -4.01 -9.50 -11.31
N LEU A 215 -2.76 -9.83 -11.60
CA LEU A 215 -2.29 -11.22 -11.49
C LEU A 215 -2.45 -11.75 -10.06
N ARG A 216 -2.09 -10.96 -9.05
CA ARG A 216 -2.29 -11.31 -7.63
C ARG A 216 -3.77 -11.59 -7.33
N THR A 217 -4.69 -10.71 -7.72
CA THR A 217 -6.12 -10.87 -7.42
C THR A 217 -6.72 -12.06 -8.15
N VAL A 218 -6.28 -12.35 -9.38
CA VAL A 218 -6.69 -13.54 -10.14
C VAL A 218 -6.16 -14.82 -9.49
N VAL A 219 -4.90 -14.87 -9.08
CA VAL A 219 -4.33 -16.05 -8.39
C VAL A 219 -5.08 -16.32 -7.08
N VAL A 220 -5.32 -15.28 -6.28
CA VAL A 220 -6.05 -15.42 -5.02
C VAL A 220 -7.51 -15.82 -5.28
N GLY A 221 -8.22 -15.12 -6.16
CA GLY A 221 -9.61 -15.43 -6.47
C GLY A 221 -9.79 -16.82 -7.06
N GLY A 222 -8.95 -17.20 -8.03
CA GLY A 222 -8.99 -18.51 -8.68
C GLY A 222 -8.61 -19.67 -7.76
N SER A 223 -7.90 -19.40 -6.66
CA SER A 223 -7.60 -20.43 -5.64
C SER A 223 -8.85 -20.95 -4.92
N ILE A 224 -9.95 -20.19 -4.92
CA ILE A 224 -11.23 -20.59 -4.31
C ILE A 224 -11.86 -21.76 -5.10
N PRO A 225 -12.25 -21.60 -6.38
CA PRO A 225 -12.90 -22.67 -7.13
C PRO A 225 -11.96 -23.81 -7.52
N SER A 226 -10.65 -23.55 -7.66
CA SER A 226 -9.68 -24.59 -8.05
C SER A 226 -9.18 -25.44 -6.89
N GLU A 227 -9.31 -24.95 -5.64
CA GLU A 227 -8.79 -25.59 -4.43
C GLU A 227 -7.31 -26.00 -4.51
N VAL A 228 -6.52 -25.35 -5.37
CA VAL A 228 -5.14 -25.76 -5.70
C VAL A 228 -4.20 -25.84 -4.48
N PHE A 229 -4.50 -25.09 -3.41
CA PHE A 229 -3.73 -25.09 -2.16
C PHE A 229 -4.42 -25.83 -1.01
N ALA A 230 -5.44 -26.65 -1.26
CA ALA A 230 -6.14 -27.40 -0.18
C ALA A 230 -5.19 -28.27 0.67
N GLY A 231 -4.08 -28.74 0.10
CA GLY A 231 -3.05 -29.52 0.80
C GLY A 231 -2.28 -28.75 1.88
N THR A 232 -2.37 -27.42 1.95
CA THR A 232 -1.66 -26.60 2.94
C THR A 232 -2.39 -26.50 4.29
N LYS A 233 -3.39 -27.36 4.53
CA LYS A 233 -4.21 -27.39 5.74
C LYS A 233 -3.40 -27.39 7.04
N VAL A 234 -2.28 -28.13 7.06
CA VAL A 234 -1.38 -28.22 8.23
C VAL A 234 -0.78 -26.87 8.62
N LEU A 235 -0.60 -25.95 7.67
CA LEU A 235 -0.08 -24.60 7.91
C LEU A 235 -1.21 -23.62 8.24
N VAL A 236 -2.34 -23.73 7.53
CA VAL A 236 -3.42 -22.73 7.58
C VAL A 236 -4.36 -22.93 8.77
N THR A 237 -4.77 -24.17 9.07
CA THR A 237 -5.76 -24.45 10.12
C THR A 237 -5.29 -23.96 11.50
N PRO A 238 -4.02 -24.16 11.94
CA PRO A 238 -3.56 -23.65 13.22
C PRO A 238 -3.55 -22.12 13.33
N LEU A 239 -3.36 -21.42 12.20
CA LEU A 239 -3.24 -19.96 12.17
C LEU A 239 -4.59 -19.25 12.04
N PHE A 240 -5.54 -19.85 11.32
CA PHE A 240 -6.77 -19.18 10.90
C PHE A 240 -8.06 -19.92 11.29
N GLY A 241 -7.96 -21.13 11.85
CA GLY A 241 -9.13 -21.91 12.28
C GLY A 241 -10.04 -22.37 11.14
N VAL A 242 -9.55 -22.38 9.90
CA VAL A 242 -10.30 -22.83 8.72
C VAL A 242 -9.88 -24.24 8.28
N ASP A 243 -10.84 -25.04 7.83
CA ASP A 243 -10.64 -26.46 7.54
C ASP A 243 -11.24 -26.93 6.20
N ARG A 244 -12.21 -26.19 5.64
CA ARG A 244 -12.81 -26.45 4.32
C ARG A 244 -11.77 -26.24 3.21
N PRO A 245 -11.62 -27.15 2.23
CA PRO A 245 -10.59 -27.08 1.19
C PRO A 245 -10.49 -25.74 0.46
N ALA A 246 -11.59 -25.21 -0.07
CA ALA A 246 -11.61 -23.88 -0.70
C ALA A 246 -11.19 -22.72 0.23
N LEU A 247 -11.57 -22.75 1.52
CA LEU A 247 -11.15 -21.72 2.49
C LEU A 247 -9.67 -21.86 2.83
N VAL A 248 -9.17 -23.09 3.03
CA VAL A 248 -7.74 -23.34 3.24
C VAL A 248 -6.94 -22.80 2.05
N SER A 249 -7.39 -23.10 0.83
CA SER A 249 -6.75 -22.66 -0.40
C SER A 249 -6.71 -21.12 -0.50
N PHE A 250 -7.84 -20.46 -0.27
CA PHE A 250 -7.96 -19.00 -0.24
C PHE A 250 -7.06 -18.35 0.80
N TYR A 251 -7.08 -18.82 2.04
CA TYR A 251 -6.30 -18.23 3.13
C TYR A 251 -4.80 -18.40 2.89
N PHE A 252 -4.36 -19.56 2.38
CA PHE A 252 -2.98 -19.74 1.98
C PHE A 252 -2.60 -18.78 0.85
N ALA A 253 -3.43 -18.70 -0.19
CA ALA A 253 -3.17 -17.83 -1.35
C ALA A 253 -3.05 -16.36 -0.95
N GLU A 254 -3.99 -15.83 -0.15
CA GLU A 254 -4.05 -14.41 0.22
C GLU A 254 -3.02 -14.03 1.30
N TYR A 255 -2.92 -14.80 2.38
CA TYR A 255 -2.16 -14.40 3.57
C TYR A 255 -0.73 -14.93 3.61
N VAL A 256 -0.41 -15.96 2.82
CA VAL A 256 0.95 -16.55 2.77
C VAL A 256 1.56 -16.32 1.39
N PHE A 257 1.01 -16.96 0.35
CA PHE A 257 1.62 -16.99 -0.97
C PHE A 257 1.72 -15.60 -1.61
N ALA A 258 0.60 -14.90 -1.76
CA ALA A 258 0.55 -13.57 -2.37
C ALA A 258 1.35 -12.55 -1.56
N GLN A 259 1.34 -12.65 -0.23
CA GLN A 259 2.02 -11.72 0.65
C GLN A 259 3.55 -11.92 0.62
N THR A 260 4.05 -13.14 0.47
CA THR A 260 5.48 -13.36 0.24
C THR A 260 5.88 -12.91 -1.16
N LEU A 261 5.07 -13.25 -2.17
CA LEU A 261 5.36 -12.91 -3.56
C LEU A 261 5.38 -11.40 -3.79
N VAL A 262 4.50 -10.63 -3.13
CA VAL A 262 4.46 -9.17 -3.29
C VAL A 262 5.76 -8.50 -2.86
N VAL A 263 6.45 -9.02 -1.84
CA VAL A 263 7.77 -8.49 -1.41
C VAL A 263 8.80 -8.68 -2.52
N LEU A 264 8.86 -9.89 -3.09
CA LEU A 264 9.79 -10.21 -4.18
C LEU A 264 9.47 -9.39 -5.44
N VAL A 265 8.18 -9.25 -5.77
CA VAL A 265 7.73 -8.47 -6.93
C VAL A 265 8.05 -6.99 -6.75
N LEU A 266 7.73 -6.39 -5.61
CA LEU A 266 8.03 -4.99 -5.34
C LEU A 266 9.54 -4.73 -5.31
N LEU A 267 10.34 -5.66 -4.78
CA LEU A 267 11.79 -5.59 -4.86
C LEU A 267 12.28 -5.66 -6.32
N GLY A 268 11.70 -6.55 -7.14
CA GLY A 268 12.01 -6.65 -8.56
C GLY A 268 11.66 -5.38 -9.34
N VAL A 269 10.49 -4.79 -9.09
CA VAL A 269 10.07 -3.50 -9.67
C VAL A 269 11.00 -2.38 -9.21
N TYR A 270 11.37 -2.35 -7.94
CA TYR A 270 12.34 -1.40 -7.41
C TYR A 270 13.70 -1.53 -8.13
N LEU A 271 14.23 -2.75 -8.26
CA LEU A 271 15.49 -3.03 -8.95
C LEU A 271 15.44 -2.61 -10.43
N LEU A 272 14.32 -2.85 -11.10
CA LEU A 272 14.08 -2.38 -12.46
C LEU A 272 14.12 -0.85 -12.54
N VAL A 273 13.47 -0.16 -11.59
CA VAL A 273 13.43 1.30 -11.54
C VAL A 273 14.81 1.90 -11.32
N VAL A 274 15.56 1.46 -10.30
CA VAL A 274 16.89 2.03 -10.03
C VAL A 274 17.86 1.78 -11.18
N ARG A 275 17.82 0.61 -11.81
CA ARG A 275 18.65 0.30 -13.00
C ARG A 275 18.29 1.16 -14.20
N ARG A 276 17.01 1.47 -14.40
CA ARG A 276 16.55 2.25 -15.56
C ARG A 276 16.65 3.76 -15.36
N PHE A 277 16.67 4.22 -14.11
CA PHE A 277 16.66 5.61 -13.68
C PHE A 277 17.77 5.88 -12.63
N PRO A 278 19.03 6.07 -13.07
CA PRO A 278 20.18 6.21 -12.16
C PRO A 278 20.03 7.36 -11.16
N ASP A 279 19.36 8.45 -11.52
CA ASP A 279 19.11 9.59 -10.62
C ASP A 279 18.34 9.17 -9.35
N ILE A 280 17.45 8.18 -9.48
CA ILE A 280 16.70 7.62 -8.35
C ILE A 280 17.64 6.75 -7.50
N GLN A 281 18.52 5.98 -8.14
CA GLN A 281 19.51 5.15 -7.45
C GLN A 281 20.38 5.99 -6.51
N THR A 282 20.93 7.12 -6.96
CA THR A 282 21.75 8.01 -6.11
C THR A 282 21.03 8.45 -4.84
N ARG A 283 19.72 8.71 -4.92
CA ARG A 283 18.91 9.12 -3.75
C ARG A 283 18.69 7.98 -2.77
N VAL A 284 18.53 6.75 -3.28
CA VAL A 284 18.38 5.57 -2.43
C VAL A 284 19.72 5.16 -1.81
N ASP A 285 20.81 5.26 -2.55
CA ASP A 285 22.16 4.99 -2.05
C ASP A 285 22.51 5.94 -0.90
N ALA A 286 22.12 7.22 -0.98
CA ALA A 286 22.26 8.17 0.12
C ALA A 286 21.49 7.71 1.38
N LEU A 287 20.26 7.22 1.22
CA LEU A 287 19.46 6.69 2.35
C LEU A 287 20.12 5.46 2.98
N LEU A 288 20.58 4.52 2.15
CA LEU A 288 21.25 3.31 2.62
C LEU A 288 22.58 3.63 3.30
N SER A 289 23.32 4.62 2.81
CA SER A 289 24.58 5.06 3.40
C SER A 289 24.36 5.71 4.76
N ALA A 290 23.34 6.56 4.90
CA ALA A 290 22.95 7.13 6.20
C ALA A 290 22.57 6.04 7.21
N ALA A 291 21.74 5.08 6.78
CA ALA A 291 21.31 3.98 7.64
C ALA A 291 22.48 3.07 8.08
N ARG A 292 23.43 2.78 7.18
CA ARG A 292 24.65 2.01 7.51
C ARG A 292 25.53 2.74 8.51
N THR A 293 25.78 4.02 8.28
CA THR A 293 26.61 4.85 9.17
C THR A 293 26.02 4.87 10.59
N ASP A 294 24.70 5.01 10.70
CA ASP A 294 24.01 4.97 11.98
C ASP A 294 24.05 3.57 12.64
N ALA A 295 23.92 2.50 11.85
CA ALA A 295 24.01 1.13 12.36
C ALA A 295 25.41 0.82 12.90
N ASP A 296 26.46 1.20 12.17
CA ASP A 296 27.85 1.00 12.59
C ASP A 296 28.15 1.76 13.88
N ALA A 297 27.67 3.01 13.99
CA ALA A 297 27.83 3.82 15.20
C ALA A 297 27.07 3.25 16.43
N LEU A 298 25.95 2.55 16.20
CA LEU A 298 25.23 1.86 17.27
C LEU A 298 25.96 0.59 17.71
N LEU A 299 26.49 -0.19 16.77
CA LEU A 299 27.25 -1.40 17.07
C LEU A 299 28.52 -1.07 17.87
N THR A 300 29.28 -0.05 17.49
CA THR A 300 30.48 0.36 18.25
C THR A 300 30.13 0.77 19.68
N ARG A 301 29.00 1.45 19.90
CA ARG A 301 28.56 1.85 21.25
C ARG A 301 28.14 0.67 22.12
N LEU A 302 27.68 -0.42 21.51
CA LEU A 302 27.31 -1.65 22.22
C LEU A 302 28.56 -2.48 22.55
N ASP A 303 29.58 -2.45 21.70
CA ASP A 303 30.87 -3.11 21.97
C ASP A 303 31.65 -2.39 23.08
N ASP A 304 31.45 -1.08 23.23
CA ASP A 304 32.07 -0.25 24.27
C ASP A 304 31.33 -0.25 25.63
N ALA A 305 30.16 -0.90 25.74
CA ALA A 305 29.27 -0.90 26.92
C ALA A 305 29.30 -2.22 27.70
#